data_AF-A0A2H0DYU8-F1
#
_entry.id   AF-A0A2H0DYU8-F1
#
_cell.length_a   1.000
_cell.length_b   1.000
_cell.length_c   1.000
_cell.angle_alpha   90.00
_cell.angle_beta   90.00
_cell.angle_gamma   90.00
#
_symmetry.space_group_name_H-M   'P 1'
#
loop_
_entity.id
_entity.type
_entity.pdbx_description
1 polymer ?
#
loop_
_entity_poly.entity_id
_entity_poly.type
_entity_poly.pdbx_seq_one_letter_code
_entity_poly.pdbx_strand_id
1 'polypeptide(L)'
;MRNEVAISLYIARIGCTLDSIVQIVSSVLCIKFDDIHIDSRVKDQESLTKKMLLKGVHDIFSIRDIYALRILLNSVEEVYLVSEILLGLFDRAYIANDFVAHPKSTVNGQVFRCIRIIAYINDVPFELQITTKDFHTMNESSHVIYKKERYG
;
A
#
# COMPACT_ATOMS: atom_id res chain seq x y z
N MET A 1 6.98 -0.11 -24.26
CA MET A 1 8.47 -0.11 -24.36
C MET A 1 9.21 0.45 -23.14
N ARG A 2 9.43 1.77 -22.92
CA ARG A 2 10.30 2.23 -21.81
C ARG A 2 9.83 1.83 -20.40
N ASN A 3 8.51 1.74 -20.18
CA ASN A 3 7.99 1.55 -18.83
C ASN A 3 7.65 0.07 -18.48
N GLU A 4 7.44 -0.80 -19.47
CA GLU A 4 7.39 -2.27 -19.24
C GLU A 4 8.75 -2.80 -18.76
N VAL A 5 9.83 -2.20 -19.28
CA VAL A 5 11.19 -2.41 -18.80
C VAL A 5 11.30 -2.01 -17.33
N ALA A 6 10.64 -0.93 -16.92
CA ALA A 6 10.69 -0.45 -15.54
C ALA A 6 10.05 -1.46 -14.57
N ILE A 7 8.84 -1.95 -14.83
CA ILE A 7 8.20 -2.98 -13.97
C ILE A 7 9.04 -4.26 -13.95
N SER A 8 9.58 -4.68 -15.09
CA SER A 8 10.48 -5.84 -15.16
C SER A 8 11.74 -5.65 -14.30
N LEU A 9 12.33 -4.44 -14.29
CA LEU A 9 13.46 -4.09 -13.42
C LEU A 9 13.07 -4.14 -11.94
N TYR A 10 11.87 -3.67 -11.59
CA TYR A 10 11.35 -3.75 -10.23
C TYR A 10 11.26 -5.21 -9.77
N ILE A 11 10.62 -6.07 -10.57
CA ILE A 11 10.43 -7.50 -10.28
C ILE A 11 11.79 -8.20 -10.15
N ALA A 12 12.72 -7.93 -11.07
CA ALA A 12 14.05 -8.52 -11.04
C ALA A 12 14.85 -8.12 -9.79
N ARG A 13 14.72 -6.87 -9.32
CA ARG A 13 15.46 -6.36 -8.16
C ARG A 13 14.86 -6.79 -6.83
N ILE A 14 13.53 -6.77 -6.69
CA ILE A 14 12.87 -7.20 -5.45
C ILE A 14 13.06 -8.70 -5.21
N GLY A 15 13.14 -9.50 -6.29
CA GLY A 15 13.51 -10.91 -6.21
C GLY A 15 12.44 -11.83 -5.64
N CYS A 16 11.23 -11.34 -5.41
CA CYS A 16 10.06 -12.13 -4.98
C CYS A 16 8.79 -11.65 -5.66
N THR A 17 7.76 -12.50 -5.71
CA THR A 17 6.45 -12.10 -6.23
C THR A 17 5.63 -11.40 -5.16
N LEU A 18 4.59 -10.67 -5.58
CA LEU A 18 3.61 -10.11 -4.66
C LEU A 18 2.92 -11.20 -3.82
N ASP A 19 2.62 -12.35 -4.44
CA ASP A 19 2.01 -13.50 -3.74
C ASP A 19 2.90 -14.04 -2.63
N SER A 20 4.22 -14.08 -2.82
CA SER A 20 5.16 -14.47 -1.75
C SER A 20 5.10 -13.50 -0.57
N ILE A 21 4.99 -12.19 -0.83
CA ILE A 21 4.85 -11.18 0.23
C ILE A 21 3.51 -11.36 0.95
N VAL A 22 2.41 -11.61 0.21
CA VAL A 22 1.10 -11.92 0.79
C VAL A 22 1.18 -13.15 1.68
N GLN A 23 1.84 -14.23 1.24
CA GLN A 23 2.01 -15.45 2.05
C GLN A 23 2.78 -15.17 3.35
N ILE A 24 3.87 -14.40 3.29
CA ILE A 24 4.66 -14.02 4.47
C ILE A 24 3.76 -13.26 5.46
N VAL A 25 3.07 -12.22 5.00
CA VAL A 25 2.19 -11.40 5.83
C VAL A 25 1.03 -12.24 6.41
N SER A 26 0.34 -13.02 5.58
CA SER A 26 -0.76 -13.89 6.01
C SER A 26 -0.32 -14.91 7.06
N SER A 27 0.86 -15.51 6.90
CA SER A 27 1.38 -16.52 7.85
C SER A 27 1.57 -15.95 9.26
N VAL A 28 1.88 -14.66 9.38
CA VAL A 28 2.10 -13.99 10.67
C VAL A 28 0.79 -13.49 11.26
N LEU A 29 -0.10 -12.96 10.42
CA LEU A 29 -1.32 -12.30 10.87
C LEU A 29 -2.47 -13.29 11.12
N CYS A 30 -2.69 -14.27 10.24
CA CYS A 30 -3.82 -15.22 10.37
C CYS A 30 -3.70 -16.16 11.58
N ILE A 31 -2.54 -16.23 12.23
CA ILE A 31 -2.37 -16.96 13.51
C ILE A 31 -2.95 -16.15 14.69
N LYS A 32 -3.02 -14.83 14.55
CA LYS A 32 -3.33 -13.88 15.65
C LYS A 32 -4.70 -13.22 15.51
N PHE A 33 -5.27 -13.22 14.32
CA PHE A 33 -6.52 -12.51 13.99
C PHE A 33 -7.43 -13.43 13.17
N ASP A 34 -8.68 -13.61 13.64
CA ASP A 34 -9.62 -14.57 13.07
C ASP A 34 -10.32 -14.07 11.79
N ASP A 35 -10.49 -12.76 11.66
CA ASP A 35 -11.31 -12.13 10.61
C ASP A 35 -10.57 -10.99 9.90
N ILE A 36 -9.38 -11.34 9.39
CA ILE A 36 -8.51 -10.47 8.61
C ILE A 36 -8.71 -10.70 7.11
N HIS A 37 -8.78 -9.61 6.34
CA HIS A 37 -8.79 -9.68 4.88
C HIS A 37 -7.57 -8.98 4.31
N ILE A 38 -6.87 -9.63 3.39
CA ILE A 38 -5.64 -9.12 2.78
C ILE A 38 -5.84 -9.07 1.26
N ASP A 39 -5.98 -7.86 0.75
CA ASP A 39 -5.94 -7.57 -0.67
C ASP A 39 -4.52 -7.24 -1.11
N SER A 40 -4.21 -7.51 -2.38
CA SER A 40 -2.94 -7.12 -2.96
C SER A 40 -3.13 -6.59 -4.38
N ARG A 41 -2.23 -5.69 -4.79
CA ARG A 41 -2.21 -5.19 -6.17
C ARG A 41 -0.80 -4.87 -6.64
N VAL A 42 -0.61 -5.08 -7.94
CA VAL A 42 0.49 -4.47 -8.70
C VAL A 42 -0.06 -3.23 -9.38
N LYS A 43 0.64 -2.10 -9.27
CA LYS A 43 0.25 -0.89 -9.98
C LYS A 43 0.35 -1.09 -11.49
N ASP A 44 -0.71 -0.72 -12.20
CA ASP A 44 -0.76 -0.80 -13.65
C ASP A 44 0.19 0.21 -14.33
N GLN A 45 0.51 -0.09 -15.59
CA GLN A 45 1.51 0.64 -16.34
C GLN A 45 1.15 2.12 -16.58
N GLU A 46 -0.13 2.39 -16.82
CA GLU A 46 -0.64 3.73 -17.09
C GLU A 46 -0.57 4.60 -15.83
N SER A 47 -1.06 4.08 -14.71
CA SER A 47 -0.98 4.73 -13.40
C SER A 47 0.45 4.98 -12.95
N LEU A 48 1.36 4.04 -13.21
CA LEU A 48 2.78 4.21 -12.90
C LEU A 48 3.39 5.36 -13.71
N THR A 49 3.14 5.39 -15.02
CA THR A 49 3.64 6.43 -15.93
C THR A 49 3.16 7.81 -15.50
N LYS A 50 1.85 7.96 -15.25
CA LYS A 50 1.27 9.21 -14.75
C LYS A 50 1.91 9.64 -13.43
N LYS A 51 2.12 8.70 -12.51
CA LYS A 51 2.70 9.00 -11.19
C LYS A 51 4.17 9.42 -11.27
N MET A 52 4.96 8.78 -12.14
CA MET A 52 6.36 9.14 -12.37
C MET A 52 6.46 10.54 -12.97
N LEU A 53 5.62 10.86 -13.97
CA LEU A 53 5.56 12.20 -14.57
C LEU A 53 5.17 13.27 -13.54
N LEU A 54 4.09 13.04 -12.77
CA LEU A 54 3.61 13.97 -11.74
C LEU A 54 4.63 14.22 -10.63
N LYS A 55 5.50 13.25 -10.34
CA LYS A 55 6.56 13.37 -9.34
C LYS A 55 7.88 13.88 -9.92
N GLY A 56 7.99 14.02 -11.24
CA GLY A 56 9.26 14.36 -11.91
C GLY A 56 10.36 13.33 -11.68
N VAL A 57 10.00 12.06 -11.49
CA VAL A 57 10.96 10.97 -11.22
C VAL A 57 11.09 10.06 -12.44
N HIS A 58 12.34 9.70 -12.75
CA HIS A 58 12.66 8.74 -13.83
C HIS A 58 13.02 7.35 -13.29
N ASP A 59 13.32 7.25 -12.00
CA ASP A 59 13.63 6.00 -11.34
C ASP A 59 12.36 5.35 -10.77
N ILE A 60 12.16 4.07 -11.11
CA ILE A 60 10.99 3.31 -10.67
C ILE A 60 11.03 3.00 -9.17
N PHE A 61 12.22 2.85 -8.57
CA PHE A 61 12.36 2.53 -7.15
C PHE A 61 11.94 3.69 -6.23
N SER A 62 11.81 4.90 -6.76
CA SER A 62 11.21 6.04 -6.05
C SER A 62 9.69 5.91 -5.85
N ILE A 63 9.03 5.00 -6.58
CA ILE A 63 7.60 4.72 -6.48
C ILE A 63 7.40 3.57 -5.50
N ARG A 64 6.95 3.93 -4.29
CA ARG A 64 6.87 2.99 -3.15
C ARG A 64 5.66 2.06 -3.16
N ASP A 65 4.68 2.30 -4.04
CA ASP A 65 3.40 1.57 -4.10
C ASP A 65 3.21 0.84 -5.44
N ILE A 66 4.30 0.24 -5.95
CA ILE A 66 4.25 -0.65 -7.12
C ILE A 66 3.65 -1.98 -6.71
N TYR A 67 4.28 -2.66 -5.74
CA TYR A 67 3.60 -3.66 -4.94
C TYR A 67 2.93 -2.96 -3.76
N ALA A 68 1.66 -3.31 -3.55
CA ALA A 68 0.90 -2.81 -2.41
C ALA A 68 -0.01 -3.90 -1.86
N LEU A 69 -0.02 -4.03 -0.54
CA LEU A 69 -0.99 -4.84 0.18
C LEU A 69 -1.94 -3.91 0.94
N ARG A 70 -3.18 -4.34 1.07
CA ARG A 70 -4.17 -3.71 1.92
C ARG A 70 -4.69 -4.74 2.90
N ILE A 71 -4.60 -4.39 4.17
CA ILE A 71 -4.95 -5.26 5.29
C ILE A 71 -6.16 -4.62 5.97
N LEU A 72 -7.28 -5.35 5.95
CA LEU A 72 -8.56 -4.92 6.49
C LEU A 72 -8.84 -5.68 7.79
N LEU A 73 -9.08 -4.90 8.83
CA LEU A 73 -9.30 -5.37 10.19
C LEU A 73 -10.65 -4.90 10.70
N ASN A 74 -11.06 -5.39 11.87
CA ASN A 74 -12.37 -5.07 12.44
C ASN A 74 -12.32 -3.83 13.34
N SER A 75 -11.18 -3.53 13.96
CA SER A 75 -11.06 -2.38 14.87
C SER A 75 -9.82 -1.53 14.65
N VAL A 76 -9.83 -0.32 15.21
CA VAL A 76 -8.69 0.61 15.16
C VAL A 76 -7.55 0.08 16.02
N GLU A 77 -7.86 -0.59 17.13
CA GLU A 77 -6.87 -1.23 18.00
C GLU A 77 -6.10 -2.31 17.23
N GLU A 78 -6.81 -3.14 16.46
CA GLU A 78 -6.18 -4.14 15.59
C GLU A 78 -5.28 -3.48 14.53
N VAL A 79 -5.70 -2.34 13.95
CA VAL A 79 -4.89 -1.59 12.97
C VAL A 79 -3.53 -1.21 13.54
N TYR A 80 -3.47 -0.71 14.78
CA TYR A 80 -2.21 -0.38 15.44
C TYR A 80 -1.40 -1.63 15.85
N LEU A 81 -2.06 -2.68 16.33
CA LEU A 81 -1.38 -3.93 16.67
C LEU A 81 -0.71 -4.56 15.44
N VAL A 82 -1.43 -4.60 14.31
CA VAL A 82 -0.90 -5.10 13.04
C VAL A 82 0.21 -4.19 12.52
N SER A 83 0.13 -2.87 12.67
CA SER A 83 1.22 -1.99 12.23
C SER A 83 2.53 -2.28 12.95
N GLU A 84 2.49 -2.49 14.27
CA GLU A 84 3.69 -2.84 15.04
C GLU A 84 4.27 -4.19 14.63
N ILE A 85 3.41 -5.19 14.40
CA ILE A 85 3.84 -6.51 13.91
C ILE A 85 4.55 -6.38 12.55
N LEU A 86 3.98 -5.62 11.62
CA LEU A 86 4.55 -5.46 10.28
C LEU A 86 5.83 -4.62 10.26
N LEU A 87 6.00 -3.67 11.18
CA LEU A 87 7.26 -2.94 11.34
C LEU A 87 8.41 -3.86 11.76
N GLY A 88 8.12 -4.87 12.59
CA GLY A 88 9.11 -5.87 13.01
C GLY A 88 9.31 -7.04 12.03
N LEU A 89 8.45 -7.18 11.01
CA LEU A 89 8.48 -8.32 10.09
C LEU A 89 9.51 -8.18 8.96
N PHE A 90 9.84 -6.94 8.58
CA PHE A 90 10.75 -6.66 7.46
C PHE A 90 11.99 -5.93 7.96
N ASP A 91 13.16 -6.28 7.40
CA ASP A 91 14.47 -5.71 7.79
C ASP A 91 14.48 -4.19 7.87
N ARG A 92 13.73 -3.55 6.96
CA ARG A 92 13.50 -2.12 6.96
C ARG A 92 12.04 -1.84 6.68
N ALA A 93 11.36 -1.23 7.65
CA ALA A 93 10.02 -0.71 7.51
C ALA A 93 9.85 0.56 8.35
N TYR A 94 8.98 1.47 7.91
CA TYR A 94 8.64 2.65 8.69
C TYR A 94 7.23 3.14 8.36
N ILE A 95 6.57 3.77 9.34
CA ILE A 95 5.28 4.44 9.13
C ILE A 95 5.52 5.70 8.30
N ALA A 96 5.05 5.69 7.05
CA ALA A 96 5.10 6.86 6.19
C ALA A 96 3.97 7.84 6.50
N ASN A 97 2.79 7.35 6.86
CA ASN A 97 1.67 8.17 7.28
C ASN A 97 0.76 7.40 8.24
N ASP A 98 0.26 8.10 9.26
CA ASP A 98 -0.85 7.65 10.09
C ASP A 98 -2.06 8.54 9.83
N PHE A 99 -2.91 8.11 8.90
CA PHE A 99 -4.17 8.80 8.61
C PHE A 99 -5.33 8.32 9.49
N VAL A 100 -5.09 7.40 10.43
CA VAL A 100 -6.07 7.07 11.46
C VAL A 100 -6.04 8.17 12.52
N ALA A 101 -4.84 8.52 13.01
CA ALA A 101 -4.62 9.61 13.96
C ALA A 101 -4.70 11.00 13.31
N HIS A 102 -4.22 11.14 12.08
CA HIS A 102 -4.21 12.42 11.35
C HIS A 102 -4.94 12.30 10.01
N PRO A 103 -6.28 12.28 10.02
CA PRO A 103 -7.04 11.93 8.83
C PRO A 103 -6.82 12.90 7.68
N LYS A 104 -6.68 12.36 6.47
CA LYS A 104 -6.45 13.18 5.28
C LYS A 104 -7.79 13.56 4.66
N SER A 105 -8.08 14.87 4.62
CA SER A 105 -9.21 15.38 3.85
C SER A 105 -9.01 15.11 2.36
N THR A 106 -10.03 14.56 1.72
CA THR A 106 -10.10 14.40 0.27
C THR A 106 -10.75 15.64 -0.35
N VAL A 107 -10.66 15.76 -1.68
CA VAL A 107 -11.14 16.93 -2.43
C VAL A 107 -12.64 17.19 -2.20
N ASN A 108 -13.41 16.13 -1.90
CA ASN A 108 -14.85 16.21 -1.65
C ASN A 108 -15.24 16.26 -0.17
N GLY A 109 -14.30 16.61 0.70
CA GLY A 109 -14.53 16.70 2.15
C GLY A 109 -14.67 15.35 2.87
N GLN A 110 -14.64 14.22 2.14
CA GLN A 110 -14.54 12.90 2.76
C GLN A 110 -13.16 12.69 3.38
N VAL A 111 -13.07 11.78 4.34
CA VAL A 111 -11.88 11.58 5.15
C VAL A 111 -11.24 10.25 4.80
N PHE A 112 -9.98 10.28 4.36
CA PHE A 112 -9.19 9.08 4.13
C PHE A 112 -8.49 8.61 5.42
N ARG A 113 -8.68 7.34 5.78
CA ARG A 113 -8.13 6.75 7.02
C ARG A 113 -7.44 5.41 6.77
N CYS A 114 -6.14 5.36 7.03
CA CYS A 114 -5.33 4.14 7.12
C CYS A 114 -3.95 4.47 7.72
N ILE A 115 -3.25 3.45 8.22
CA ILE A 115 -1.80 3.51 8.43
C ILE A 115 -1.12 3.07 7.13
N ARG A 116 -0.14 3.85 6.67
CA ARG A 116 0.73 3.51 5.53
C ARG A 116 2.12 3.20 6.03
N ILE A 117 2.54 1.96 5.86
CA ILE A 117 3.93 1.53 6.08
C ILE A 117 4.61 1.36 4.73
N ILE A 118 5.86 1.80 4.64
CA ILE A 118 6.75 1.47 3.54
C ILE A 118 7.76 0.47 4.07
N ALA A 119 7.74 -0.73 3.50
CA ALA A 119 8.65 -1.82 3.81
C ALA A 119 9.55 -2.11 2.61
N TYR A 120 10.67 -2.80 2.86
CA TYR A 120 11.68 -3.08 1.84
C TYR A 120 12.07 -4.55 1.83
N ILE A 121 12.24 -5.09 0.63
CA ILE A 121 12.91 -6.37 0.37
C ILE A 121 13.97 -6.10 -0.69
N ASN A 122 15.22 -6.52 -0.45
CA ASN A 122 16.34 -6.28 -1.38
C ASN A 122 16.48 -4.80 -1.81
N ASP A 123 16.31 -3.87 -0.86
CA ASP A 123 16.27 -2.41 -1.05
C ASP A 123 15.14 -1.87 -1.95
N VAL A 124 14.18 -2.71 -2.34
CA VAL A 124 13.03 -2.31 -3.15
C VAL A 124 11.82 -2.06 -2.27
N PRO A 125 11.21 -0.86 -2.33
CA PRO A 125 10.06 -0.54 -1.50
C PRO A 125 8.77 -1.17 -2.01
N PHE A 126 7.90 -1.52 -1.07
CA PHE A 126 6.49 -1.82 -1.28
C PHE A 126 5.65 -1.18 -0.18
N GLU A 127 4.35 -1.04 -0.43
CA GLU A 127 3.43 -0.36 0.47
C GLU A 127 2.52 -1.34 1.20
N LEU A 128 2.34 -1.14 2.50
CA LEU A 128 1.35 -1.81 3.32
C LEU A 128 0.34 -0.75 3.79
N GLN A 129 -0.93 -0.91 3.43
CA GLN A 129 -2.03 -0.08 3.91
C GLN A 129 -2.85 -0.87 4.93
N ILE A 130 -2.91 -0.40 6.16
CA ILE A 130 -3.63 -1.08 7.24
C ILE A 130 -4.82 -0.20 7.63
N THR A 131 -6.02 -0.75 7.58
CA THR A 131 -7.25 0.00 7.84
C THR A 131 -8.35 -0.92 8.36
N THR A 132 -9.44 -0.35 8.83
CA THR A 132 -10.63 -1.14 9.18
C THR A 132 -11.47 -1.39 7.93
N LYS A 133 -12.31 -2.44 7.95
CA LYS A 133 -13.30 -2.70 6.88
C LYS A 133 -14.24 -1.50 6.68
N ASP A 134 -14.65 -0.85 7.76
CA ASP A 134 -15.48 0.35 7.72
C ASP A 134 -14.77 1.53 7.04
N PHE A 135 -13.52 1.82 7.46
CA PHE A 135 -12.73 2.87 6.84
C PHE A 135 -12.40 2.56 5.38
N HIS A 136 -12.17 1.29 5.04
CA HIS A 136 -11.98 0.89 3.65
C HIS A 136 -13.20 1.19 2.78
N THR A 137 -14.40 0.85 3.25
CA THR A 137 -15.66 1.14 2.54
C THR A 137 -15.83 2.64 2.27
N MET A 138 -15.52 3.48 3.26
CA MET A 138 -15.52 4.94 3.11
C MET A 138 -14.45 5.41 2.12
N ASN A 139 -13.23 4.88 2.24
CA ASN A 139 -12.08 5.24 1.40
C ASN A 139 -12.31 4.91 -0.09
N GLU A 140 -12.92 3.77 -0.42
CA GLU A 140 -13.19 3.38 -1.80
C GLU A 140 -14.17 4.33 -2.47
N SER A 141 -15.20 4.76 -1.74
CA SER A 141 -16.15 5.78 -2.21
C SER A 141 -15.42 7.08 -2.56
N SER A 142 -14.47 7.53 -1.73
CA SER A 142 -13.66 8.72 -2.01
C SER A 142 -12.68 8.52 -3.18
N HIS A 143 -12.12 7.32 -3.32
CA HIS A 143 -11.09 7.03 -4.31
C HIS A 143 -11.64 7.05 -5.74
N VAL A 144 -12.87 6.58 -5.95
CA VAL A 144 -13.56 6.66 -7.25
C VAL A 144 -13.68 8.11 -7.70
N ILE A 145 -14.09 9.01 -6.80
CA ILE A 145 -14.28 10.42 -7.14
C ILE A 145 -12.92 11.11 -7.36
N TYR A 146 -11.93 10.84 -6.50
CA TYR A 146 -10.57 11.37 -6.66
C TYR A 146 -9.94 11.01 -8.00
N LYS A 147 -10.11 9.76 -8.47
CA LYS A 147 -9.60 9.36 -9.79
C LYS A 147 -10.23 10.15 -10.92
N LYS A 148 -11.55 10.41 -10.83
CA LYS A 148 -12.29 11.20 -11.82
C LYS A 148 -11.80 12.66 -11.86
N GLU A 149 -11.54 13.28 -10.72
CA GLU A 149 -11.11 14.69 -10.67
C GLU A 149 -9.64 14.90 -11.05
N ARG A 150 -8.77 13.93 -10.73
CA ARG A 150 -7.33 14.09 -10.95
C ARG A 150 -6.86 13.57 -12.32
N TYR A 151 -7.61 12.66 -12.92
CA TYR A 151 -7.23 12.01 -14.18
C TYR A 151 -8.33 11.96 -15.24
N GLY A 152 -9.53 12.46 -14.95
CA GLY A 152 -10.60 12.64 -15.93
C GLY A 152 -10.46 13.94 -16.72
#